data_AF-Q849N7-F1
#
_entry.id   AF-Q849N7-F1
#
_cell.length_a   1.000
_cell.length_b   1.000
_cell.length_c   1.000
_cell.angle_alpha   90.00
_cell.angle_beta   90.00
_cell.angle_gamma   90.00
#
_symmetry.space_group_name_H-M   'P 1'
#
loop_
_entity.id
_entity.type
_entity.pdbx_description
1 polymer ?
#
loop_
_entity_poly.entity_id
_entity_poly.type
_entity_poly.pdbx_seq_one_letter_code
_entity_poly.pdbx_strand_id
1 'polypeptide(L)'
;MAGTTEPAPLWAEGVPDHLAVPVRQWLYGVLRDYSLAARVAVWLKLPSHILDTQDPSATLAAFEDETNPMLRLEIIDATLGCLHRVLETAHHSEIGIAAESVMELEEILHEGDSAFTISRDGSGLEWRINETLHATYDKAVEAGASMAQTAADHLRAAFSEAYGIKPDPSAAYSRAIKAVEAVASPLFLPNAPEPTLGKVRSHLDQGRHKYEMVIADKTGAPASIDAVVAMISLLWHGQRDRHEGGPTSAPVTQEAAETAVHTAAILIHWISNGSIQKK
;
A
#
# COMPACT_ATOMS: atom_id res chain seq x y z
N MET A 1 -42.55 -10.09 -1.50
CA MET A 1 -41.51 -9.89 -0.46
C MET A 1 -40.35 -9.21 -1.14
N ALA A 2 -40.27 -7.89 -0.99
CA ALA A 2 -39.24 -7.07 -1.58
C ALA A 2 -37.92 -7.38 -0.90
N GLY A 3 -36.93 -7.83 -1.68
CA GLY A 3 -35.55 -7.87 -1.23
C GLY A 3 -35.08 -6.44 -1.09
N THR A 4 -34.99 -5.96 0.14
CA THR A 4 -34.09 -4.88 0.50
C THR A 4 -32.69 -5.37 0.16
N THR A 5 -32.23 -5.06 -1.05
CA THR A 5 -30.81 -4.89 -1.31
C THR A 5 -30.31 -3.94 -0.25
N GLU A 6 -29.44 -4.41 0.64
CA GLU A 6 -28.63 -3.51 1.44
C GLU A 6 -28.06 -2.44 0.49
N PRO A 7 -28.19 -1.14 0.82
CA PRO A 7 -27.57 -0.13 -0.02
C PRO A 7 -26.08 -0.48 -0.11
N ALA A 8 -25.55 -0.51 -1.34
CA ALA A 8 -24.11 -0.56 -1.55
C ALA A 8 -23.47 0.45 -0.59
N PRO A 9 -22.43 0.07 0.16
CA PRO A 9 -21.87 0.97 1.15
C PRO A 9 -21.54 2.33 0.50
N LEU A 10 -22.18 3.38 1.00
CA LEU A 10 -22.03 4.78 0.57
C LEU A 10 -20.67 5.32 1.04
N TRP A 11 -19.57 4.76 0.55
CA TRP A 11 -18.25 5.40 0.68
C TRP A 11 -18.17 6.39 -0.48
N ALA A 12 -18.66 7.60 -0.22
CA ALA A 12 -18.85 8.63 -1.23
C ALA A 12 -17.57 8.84 -2.07
N GLU A 13 -17.74 8.86 -3.39
CA GLU A 13 -16.73 9.34 -4.32
C GLU A 13 -16.32 10.78 -3.91
N GLY A 14 -15.04 11.02 -3.66
CA GLY A 14 -14.50 12.34 -3.35
C GLY A 14 -14.49 12.72 -1.86
N VAL A 15 -14.44 14.02 -1.58
CA VAL A 15 -14.44 14.59 -0.22
C VAL A 15 -15.88 14.96 0.16
N PRO A 16 -16.47 14.37 1.21
CA PRO A 16 -17.79 14.74 1.71
C PRO A 16 -17.93 16.24 2.02
N ASP A 17 -19.14 16.79 1.86
CA ASP A 17 -19.41 18.22 2.04
C ASP A 17 -18.97 18.76 3.41
N HIS A 18 -19.16 17.99 4.48
CA HIS A 18 -18.75 18.39 5.84
C HIS A 18 -17.23 18.42 6.03
N LEU A 19 -16.48 17.72 5.18
CA LEU A 19 -15.02 17.76 5.13
C LEU A 19 -14.47 18.84 4.19
N ALA A 20 -15.28 19.37 3.27
CA ALA A 20 -14.81 20.25 2.21
C ALA A 20 -14.13 21.54 2.73
N VAL A 21 -14.68 22.15 3.79
CA VAL A 21 -14.11 23.36 4.40
C VAL A 21 -12.79 23.10 5.14
N PRO A 22 -12.72 22.19 6.14
CA PRO A 22 -11.49 21.95 6.88
C PRO A 22 -10.37 21.43 5.98
N VAL A 23 -10.66 20.51 5.04
CA VAL A 23 -9.69 20.01 4.08
C VAL A 23 -9.14 21.13 3.19
N ARG A 24 -9.99 22.04 2.70
CA ARG A 24 -9.55 23.18 1.89
C ARG A 24 -8.66 24.14 2.69
N GLN A 25 -8.99 24.39 3.96
CA GLN A 25 -8.19 25.25 4.84
C GLN A 25 -6.81 24.65 5.10
N TRP A 26 -6.77 23.36 5.44
CA TRP A 26 -5.52 22.60 5.58
C TRP A 26 -4.69 22.66 4.29
N LEU A 27 -5.31 22.36 3.15
CA LEU A 27 -4.64 22.30 1.85
C LEU A 27 -4.05 23.66 1.47
N TYR A 28 -4.79 24.75 1.69
CA TYR A 28 -4.30 26.11 1.49
C TYR A 28 -3.06 26.40 2.36
N GLY A 29 -3.12 26.05 3.65
CA GLY A 29 -2.02 26.25 4.60
C GLY A 29 -0.74 25.56 4.11
N VAL A 30 -0.81 24.25 3.85
CA VAL A 30 0.33 23.46 3.39
C VAL A 30 0.87 23.94 2.05
N LEU A 31 -0.01 24.19 1.07
CA LEU A 31 0.41 24.68 -0.26
C LEU A 31 1.14 26.01 -0.18
N ARG A 32 0.68 26.93 0.67
CA ARG A 32 1.30 28.25 0.87
C ARG A 32 2.61 28.14 1.65
N ASP A 33 2.59 27.48 2.80
CA ASP A 33 3.70 27.48 3.75
C ASP A 33 4.93 26.73 3.19
N TYR A 34 4.69 25.73 2.33
CA TYR A 34 5.74 24.95 1.66
C TYR A 34 5.91 25.29 0.17
N SER A 35 5.19 26.30 -0.35
CA SER A 35 5.26 26.74 -1.76
C SER A 35 5.05 25.57 -2.76
N LEU A 36 4.07 24.72 -2.51
CA LEU A 36 3.87 23.46 -3.26
C LEU A 36 2.95 23.58 -4.47
N ALA A 37 2.19 24.66 -4.63
CA ALA A 37 1.14 24.79 -5.66
C ALA A 37 1.64 24.46 -7.08
N ALA A 38 2.79 25.02 -7.49
CA ALA A 38 3.37 24.75 -8.80
C ALA A 38 3.79 23.28 -8.98
N ARG A 39 4.36 22.66 -7.94
CA ARG A 39 4.81 21.26 -7.98
C ARG A 39 3.62 20.31 -8.11
N VAL A 40 2.56 20.55 -7.33
CA VAL A 40 1.33 19.75 -7.35
C VAL A 40 0.62 19.91 -8.69
N ALA A 41 0.46 21.14 -9.20
CA ALA A 41 -0.17 21.38 -10.50
C ALA A 41 0.59 20.70 -11.66
N VAL A 42 1.94 20.75 -11.65
CA VAL A 42 2.76 20.06 -12.66
C VAL A 42 2.63 18.54 -12.54
N TRP A 43 2.66 18.00 -11.32
CA TRP A 43 2.52 16.56 -11.07
C TRP A 43 1.20 16.02 -11.62
N LEU A 44 0.10 16.72 -11.34
CA LEU A 44 -1.23 16.36 -11.78
C LEU A 44 -1.57 16.83 -13.20
N LYS A 45 -0.64 17.51 -13.88
CA LYS A 45 -0.82 18.07 -15.23
C LYS A 45 -2.05 18.98 -15.34
N LEU A 46 -2.29 19.79 -14.31
CA LEU A 46 -3.43 20.69 -14.26
C LEU A 46 -3.27 21.88 -15.23
N PRO A 47 -4.37 22.52 -15.64
CA PRO A 47 -4.32 23.70 -16.50
C PRO A 47 -3.46 24.83 -15.93
N SER A 48 -2.70 25.50 -16.81
CA SER A 48 -1.78 26.57 -16.42
C SER A 48 -2.47 27.78 -15.77
N HIS A 49 -3.75 28.00 -16.04
CA HIS A 49 -4.51 29.13 -15.48
C HIS A 49 -4.65 29.04 -13.95
N ILE A 50 -4.49 27.85 -13.34
CA ILE A 50 -4.47 27.70 -11.88
C ILE A 50 -3.27 28.45 -11.27
N LEU A 51 -2.14 28.43 -11.98
CA LEU A 51 -0.91 29.08 -11.56
C LEU A 51 -0.82 30.55 -11.99
N ASP A 52 -1.67 30.98 -12.95
CA ASP A 52 -1.75 32.36 -13.44
C ASP A 52 -2.79 33.18 -12.66
N THR A 53 -2.73 33.08 -11.33
CA THR A 53 -3.62 33.79 -10.41
C THR A 53 -2.81 34.56 -9.37
N GLN A 54 -3.46 35.50 -8.66
CA GLN A 54 -2.81 36.24 -7.57
C GLN A 54 -2.45 35.34 -6.38
N ASP A 55 -3.21 34.26 -6.16
CA ASP A 55 -2.96 33.27 -5.12
C ASP A 55 -3.17 31.85 -5.69
N PRO A 56 -2.13 31.24 -6.29
CA PRO A 56 -2.20 29.88 -6.81
C PRO A 56 -2.50 28.82 -5.75
N SER A 57 -2.07 29.04 -4.49
CA SER A 57 -2.34 28.11 -3.38
C SER A 57 -3.81 28.11 -3.02
N ALA A 58 -4.44 29.29 -2.90
CA ALA A 58 -5.88 29.39 -2.65
C ALA A 58 -6.70 28.84 -3.83
N THR A 59 -6.27 29.14 -5.06
CA THR A 59 -6.92 28.65 -6.28
C THR A 59 -6.88 27.13 -6.34
N LEU A 60 -5.71 26.52 -6.11
CA LEU A 60 -5.55 25.07 -6.13
C LEU A 60 -6.31 24.39 -4.97
N ALA A 61 -6.31 24.98 -3.77
CA ALA A 61 -7.03 24.43 -2.63
C ALA A 61 -8.56 24.41 -2.83
N ALA A 62 -9.09 25.41 -3.54
CA ALA A 62 -10.51 25.50 -3.88
C ALA A 62 -10.87 24.81 -5.21
N PHE A 63 -9.89 24.26 -5.93
CA PHE A 63 -10.11 23.72 -7.26
C PHE A 63 -11.02 22.49 -7.21
N GLU A 64 -12.01 22.48 -8.10
CA GLU A 64 -12.98 21.41 -8.28
C GLU A 64 -13.16 21.19 -9.78
N ASP A 65 -13.42 19.94 -10.16
CA ASP A 65 -13.74 19.55 -11.53
C ASP A 65 -15.00 18.71 -11.49
N GLU A 66 -16.09 19.21 -12.09
CA GLU A 66 -17.38 18.52 -12.15
C GLU A 66 -17.27 17.15 -12.86
N THR A 67 -16.24 16.96 -13.70
CA THR A 67 -15.99 15.72 -14.43
C THR A 67 -15.09 14.74 -13.66
N ASN A 68 -14.42 15.19 -12.59
CA ASN A 68 -13.58 14.36 -11.75
C ASN A 68 -13.85 14.61 -10.25
N PRO A 69 -14.80 13.87 -9.63
CA PRO A 69 -15.13 14.02 -8.21
C PRO A 69 -13.95 13.66 -7.28
N MET A 70 -12.95 12.91 -7.77
CA MET A 70 -11.77 12.52 -7.00
C MET A 70 -10.68 13.58 -7.01
N LEU A 71 -10.76 14.61 -7.86
CA LEU A 71 -9.68 15.56 -8.07
C LEU A 71 -9.18 16.21 -6.78
N ARG A 72 -10.08 16.53 -5.85
CA ARG A 72 -9.67 17.08 -4.54
C ARG A 72 -8.80 16.11 -3.75
N LEU A 73 -9.15 14.83 -3.73
CA LEU A 73 -8.34 13.77 -3.11
C LEU A 73 -6.99 13.62 -3.84
N GLU A 74 -6.99 13.67 -5.16
CA GLU A 74 -5.74 13.64 -5.95
C GLU A 74 -4.82 14.83 -5.66
N ILE A 75 -5.38 16.02 -5.42
CA ILE A 75 -4.61 17.21 -5.03
C ILE A 75 -4.03 17.04 -3.62
N ILE A 76 -4.80 16.50 -2.68
CA ILE A 76 -4.31 16.20 -1.31
C ILE A 76 -3.17 15.20 -1.36
N ASP A 77 -3.36 14.09 -2.09
CA ASP A 77 -2.36 13.04 -2.28
C ASP A 77 -1.07 13.56 -2.92
N ALA A 78 -1.19 14.32 -4.02
CA ALA A 78 -0.05 14.95 -4.65
C ALA A 78 0.63 15.99 -3.74
N THR A 79 -0.12 16.65 -2.85
CA THR A 79 0.43 17.59 -1.86
C THR A 79 1.23 16.85 -0.80
N LEU A 80 0.69 15.76 -0.23
CA LEU A 80 1.40 14.89 0.70
C LEU A 80 2.69 14.33 0.07
N GLY A 81 2.62 13.83 -1.17
CA GLY A 81 3.80 13.31 -1.85
C GLY A 81 4.84 14.39 -2.17
N CYS A 82 4.41 15.61 -2.48
CA CYS A 82 5.33 16.74 -2.64
C CYS A 82 5.96 17.16 -1.32
N LEU A 83 5.18 17.21 -0.23
CA LEU A 83 5.63 17.54 1.11
C LEU A 83 6.66 16.52 1.60
N HIS A 84 6.34 15.22 1.53
CA HIS A 84 7.24 14.13 1.89
C HIS A 84 8.61 14.28 1.23
N ARG A 85 8.64 14.54 -0.09
CA ARG A 85 9.90 14.78 -0.83
C ARG A 85 10.67 16.03 -0.41
N VAL A 86 10.00 17.09 0.07
CA VAL A 86 10.72 18.24 0.66
C VAL A 86 11.43 17.79 1.93
N LEU A 87 10.71 17.04 2.77
CA LEU A 87 11.16 16.63 4.09
C LEU A 87 12.33 15.64 4.06
N GLU A 88 12.41 14.79 3.05
CA GLU A 88 13.57 13.91 2.83
C GLU A 88 14.91 14.69 2.78
N THR A 89 14.86 15.98 2.42
CA THR A 89 16.03 16.85 2.30
C THR A 89 16.09 17.97 3.34
N ALA A 90 15.09 18.07 4.22
CA ALA A 90 14.87 19.21 5.12
C ALA A 90 15.67 19.14 6.44
N HIS A 91 15.77 20.27 7.14
CA HIS A 91 16.36 20.33 8.48
C HIS A 91 15.34 19.89 9.56
N HIS A 92 15.83 19.39 10.71
CA HIS A 92 14.99 18.83 11.78
C HIS A 92 13.83 19.72 12.26
N SER A 93 13.98 21.05 12.24
CA SER A 93 12.90 21.98 12.65
C SER A 93 11.73 22.02 11.66
N GLU A 94 11.99 21.81 10.37
CA GLU A 94 10.97 21.82 9.31
C GLU A 94 10.17 20.51 9.30
N ILE A 95 10.80 19.42 9.76
CA ILE A 95 10.17 18.10 9.92
C ILE A 95 9.05 18.15 10.97
N GLY A 96 9.26 18.85 12.09
CA GLY A 96 8.25 18.96 13.16
C GLY A 96 6.97 19.64 12.71
N ILE A 97 7.09 20.79 12.04
CA ILE A 97 5.92 21.57 11.55
C ILE A 97 5.14 20.80 10.48
N ALA A 98 5.85 20.06 9.61
CA ALA A 98 5.17 19.27 8.59
C ALA A 98 4.48 18.05 9.19
N ALA A 99 5.06 17.44 10.23
CA ALA A 99 4.41 16.37 10.97
C ALA A 99 3.12 16.86 11.64
N GLU A 100 3.10 18.07 12.21
CA GLU A 100 1.88 18.70 12.74
C GLU A 100 0.82 18.87 11.65
N SER A 101 1.22 19.34 10.45
CA SER A 101 0.29 19.47 9.32
C SER A 101 -0.28 18.12 8.87
N VAL A 102 0.55 17.06 8.82
CA VAL A 102 0.08 15.71 8.47
C VAL A 102 -0.88 15.18 9.53
N MET A 103 -0.59 15.38 10.82
CA MET A 103 -1.47 14.99 11.91
C MET A 103 -2.82 15.73 11.87
N GLU A 104 -2.81 17.03 11.59
CA GLU A 104 -4.04 17.82 11.44
C GLU A 104 -4.95 17.23 10.34
N LEU A 105 -4.39 16.84 9.19
CA LEU A 105 -5.18 16.19 8.15
C LEU A 105 -5.70 14.82 8.59
N GLU A 106 -4.90 13.99 9.27
CA GLU A 106 -5.38 12.69 9.75
C GLU A 106 -6.53 12.86 10.76
N GLU A 107 -6.47 13.85 11.65
CA GLU A 107 -7.56 14.19 12.57
C GLU A 107 -8.81 14.62 11.80
N ILE A 108 -8.68 15.52 10.82
CA ILE A 108 -9.79 15.95 9.95
C ILE A 108 -10.44 14.74 9.27
N LEU A 109 -9.64 13.86 8.64
CA LEU A 109 -10.14 12.68 7.93
C LEU A 109 -10.78 11.67 8.88
N HIS A 110 -10.22 11.48 10.08
CA HIS A 110 -10.74 10.56 11.08
C HIS A 110 -12.06 11.05 11.68
N GLU A 111 -12.11 12.29 12.18
CA GLU A 111 -13.32 12.87 12.78
C GLU A 111 -14.46 13.04 11.78
N GLY A 112 -14.12 13.28 10.51
CA GLY A 112 -15.08 13.38 9.42
C GLY A 112 -15.51 12.04 8.80
N ASP A 113 -15.13 10.90 9.38
CA ASP A 113 -15.50 9.56 8.91
C ASP A 113 -15.13 9.33 7.42
N SER A 114 -13.94 9.80 7.04
CA SER A 114 -13.44 9.62 5.68
C SER A 114 -13.13 8.16 5.37
N ALA A 115 -13.49 7.76 4.15
CA ALA A 115 -13.07 6.50 3.54
C ALA A 115 -11.54 6.39 3.37
N PHE A 116 -10.83 7.51 3.44
CA PHE A 116 -9.38 7.61 3.28
C PHE A 116 -8.68 7.96 4.60
N THR A 117 -7.44 7.50 4.71
CA THR A 117 -6.48 7.82 5.77
C THR A 117 -5.15 8.17 5.12
N ILE A 118 -4.26 8.81 5.86
CA ILE A 118 -2.90 9.07 5.39
C ILE A 118 -2.08 7.78 5.48
N SER A 119 -1.28 7.52 4.45
CA SER A 119 -0.32 6.41 4.45
C SER A 119 0.63 6.51 5.65
N ARG A 120 1.15 5.38 6.15
CA ARG A 120 2.03 5.36 7.33
C ARG A 120 3.29 6.23 7.19
N ASP A 121 3.78 6.43 5.98
CA ASP A 121 4.94 7.27 5.68
C ASP A 121 4.58 8.74 5.44
N GLY A 122 3.30 9.10 5.53
CA GLY A 122 2.80 10.46 5.32
C GLY A 122 2.87 10.94 3.87
N SER A 123 3.14 10.04 2.92
CA SER A 123 3.43 10.40 1.53
C SER A 123 2.20 10.47 0.62
N GLY A 124 1.05 9.98 1.07
CA GLY A 124 -0.18 9.97 0.27
C GLY A 124 -1.42 9.55 1.05
N LEU A 125 -2.52 9.35 0.33
CA LEU A 125 -3.78 8.86 0.86
C LEU A 125 -4.03 7.41 0.44
N GLU A 126 -4.56 6.64 1.37
CA GLU A 126 -4.90 5.23 1.20
C GLU A 126 -6.32 4.97 1.71
N TRP A 127 -6.98 3.97 1.13
CA TRP A 127 -8.27 3.47 1.60
C TRP A 127 -8.14 2.97 3.03
N ARG A 128 -9.06 3.42 3.88
CA ARG A 128 -9.12 3.02 5.28
C ARG A 128 -9.54 1.56 5.35
N ILE A 129 -8.60 0.70 5.72
CA ILE A 129 -8.87 -0.70 6.04
C ILE A 129 -9.09 -0.87 7.55
N ASN A 130 -9.58 -2.04 7.95
CA ASN A 130 -9.72 -2.40 9.36
C ASN A 130 -8.39 -2.26 10.12
N GLU A 131 -8.40 -1.61 11.28
CA GLU A 131 -7.20 -1.33 12.08
C GLU A 131 -6.44 -2.60 12.49
N THR A 132 -7.13 -3.71 12.78
CA THR A 132 -6.48 -4.98 13.13
C THR A 132 -5.76 -5.59 11.92
N LEU A 133 -6.35 -5.46 10.73
CA LEU A 133 -5.72 -5.88 9.48
C LEU A 133 -4.47 -5.03 9.19
N HIS A 134 -4.57 -3.72 9.37
CA HIS A 134 -3.44 -2.81 9.21
C HIS A 134 -2.32 -3.08 10.22
N ALA A 135 -2.65 -3.30 11.50
CA ALA A 135 -1.66 -3.63 12.52
C ALA A 135 -0.94 -4.98 12.25
N THR A 136 -1.66 -5.94 11.65
CA THR A 136 -1.06 -7.21 11.21
C THR A 136 -0.09 -6.99 10.05
N TYR A 137 -0.46 -6.11 9.13
CA TYR A 137 0.38 -5.70 8.02
C TYR A 137 1.63 -4.94 8.50
N ASP A 138 1.51 -4.00 9.44
CA ASP A 138 2.64 -3.27 10.03
C ASP A 138 3.66 -4.23 10.66
N LYS A 139 3.20 -5.24 11.40
CA LYS A 139 4.06 -6.31 11.95
C LYS A 139 4.76 -7.13 10.87
N ALA A 140 4.17 -7.29 9.70
CA ALA A 140 4.82 -7.97 8.58
C ALA A 140 5.91 -7.09 7.95
N VAL A 141 5.65 -5.78 7.81
CA VAL A 141 6.63 -4.80 7.34
C VAL A 141 7.85 -4.75 8.28
N GLU A 142 7.63 -4.64 9.59
CA GLU A 142 8.70 -4.65 10.61
C GLU A 142 9.53 -5.94 10.57
N ALA A 143 8.85 -7.10 10.54
CA ALA A 143 9.52 -8.40 10.46
C ALA A 143 10.31 -8.54 9.15
N GLY A 144 9.76 -8.07 8.03
CA GLY A 144 10.45 -8.01 6.74
C GLY A 144 11.71 -7.15 6.79
N ALA A 145 11.61 -5.94 7.34
CA ALA A 145 12.73 -5.00 7.48
C ALA A 145 13.89 -5.58 8.31
N SER A 146 13.58 -6.38 9.34
CA SER A 146 14.59 -7.06 10.16
C SER A 146 15.45 -8.08 9.39
N MET A 147 14.93 -8.61 8.27
CA MET A 147 15.67 -9.51 7.39
C MET A 147 16.28 -8.78 6.19
N ALA A 148 15.47 -7.96 5.51
CA ALA A 148 15.86 -7.20 4.33
C ALA A 148 14.98 -5.96 4.19
N GLN A 149 15.59 -4.78 4.22
CA GLN A 149 14.86 -3.51 4.05
C GLN A 149 14.02 -3.49 2.76
N THR A 150 14.54 -4.07 1.68
CA THR A 150 13.84 -4.18 0.38
C THR A 150 12.53 -4.97 0.47
N ALA A 151 12.39 -5.90 1.41
CA ALA A 151 11.13 -6.61 1.65
C ALA A 151 10.05 -5.67 2.19
N ALA A 152 10.41 -4.84 3.17
CA ALA A 152 9.52 -3.84 3.73
C ALA A 152 9.13 -2.78 2.69
N ASP A 153 10.10 -2.32 1.88
CA ASP A 153 9.85 -1.32 0.83
C ASP A 153 8.94 -1.88 -0.27
N HIS A 154 9.15 -3.13 -0.69
CA HIS A 154 8.26 -3.79 -1.64
C HIS A 154 6.88 -4.03 -1.07
N LEU A 155 6.76 -4.41 0.21
CA LEU A 155 5.46 -4.65 0.84
C LEU A 155 4.68 -3.33 0.96
N ARG A 156 5.31 -2.24 1.44
CA ARG A 156 4.74 -0.88 1.46
C ARG A 156 4.22 -0.46 0.10
N ALA A 157 5.07 -0.54 -0.91
CA ALA A 157 4.67 -0.22 -2.28
C ALA A 157 3.50 -1.11 -2.75
N ALA A 158 3.49 -2.41 -2.42
CA ALA A 158 2.38 -3.28 -2.80
C ALA A 158 1.05 -2.85 -2.18
N PHE A 159 1.08 -2.40 -0.92
CA PHE A 159 -0.09 -1.91 -0.22
C PHE A 159 -0.59 -0.59 -0.79
N SER A 160 0.29 0.40 -1.00
CA SER A 160 -0.11 1.69 -1.59
C SER A 160 -0.61 1.54 -3.03
N GLU A 161 -0.05 0.61 -3.82
CA GLU A 161 -0.56 0.32 -5.17
C GLU A 161 -1.91 -0.42 -5.14
N ALA A 162 -2.24 -1.13 -4.06
CA ALA A 162 -3.55 -1.77 -3.91
C ALA A 162 -4.60 -0.81 -3.33
N TYR A 163 -4.23 -0.02 -2.34
CA TYR A 163 -5.18 0.77 -1.54
C TYR A 163 -5.04 2.28 -1.75
N GLY A 164 -4.13 2.78 -2.59
CA GLY A 164 -4.03 4.20 -2.90
C GLY A 164 -5.26 4.75 -3.61
N ILE A 165 -5.34 6.07 -3.79
CA ILE A 165 -6.46 6.71 -4.52
C ILE A 165 -6.58 6.21 -5.96
N LYS A 166 -5.46 5.87 -6.59
CA LYS A 166 -5.40 5.29 -7.94
C LYS A 166 -4.73 3.93 -7.87
N PRO A 167 -5.47 2.87 -7.51
CA PRO A 167 -4.89 1.53 -7.44
C PRO A 167 -4.33 1.07 -8.79
N ASP A 168 -3.19 0.39 -8.75
CA ASP A 168 -2.64 -0.42 -9.82
C ASP A 168 -2.55 -1.89 -9.34
N PRO A 169 -3.60 -2.70 -9.57
CA PRO A 169 -3.63 -4.09 -9.13
C PRO A 169 -2.46 -4.94 -9.65
N SER A 170 -1.97 -4.66 -10.87
CA SER A 170 -0.86 -5.39 -11.46
C SER A 170 0.46 -5.07 -10.75
N ALA A 171 0.73 -3.78 -10.55
CA ALA A 171 1.91 -3.32 -9.81
C ALA A 171 1.89 -3.81 -8.37
N ALA A 172 0.74 -3.73 -7.69
CA ALA A 172 0.54 -4.22 -6.33
C ALA A 172 0.87 -5.71 -6.21
N TYR A 173 0.30 -6.55 -7.08
CA TYR A 173 0.56 -7.99 -7.08
C TYR A 173 2.05 -8.27 -7.35
N SER A 174 2.64 -7.62 -8.36
CA SER A 174 4.06 -7.82 -8.67
C SER A 174 4.97 -7.40 -7.50
N ARG A 175 4.64 -6.33 -6.78
CA ARG A 175 5.39 -5.86 -5.61
C ARG A 175 5.23 -6.83 -4.43
N ALA A 176 4.05 -7.39 -4.22
CA ALA A 176 3.80 -8.40 -3.19
C ALA A 176 4.68 -9.65 -3.40
N ILE A 177 4.84 -10.13 -4.64
CA ILE A 177 5.77 -11.22 -4.96
C ILE A 177 7.21 -10.86 -4.60
N LYS A 178 7.67 -9.68 -5.02
CA LYS A 178 9.06 -9.21 -4.76
C LYS A 178 9.34 -9.08 -3.26
N ALA A 179 8.35 -8.67 -2.47
CA ALA A 179 8.46 -8.58 -1.02
C ALA A 179 8.72 -9.96 -0.39
N VAL A 180 7.98 -11.01 -0.81
CA VAL A 180 8.20 -12.38 -0.33
C VAL A 180 9.55 -12.92 -0.82
N GLU A 181 9.93 -12.66 -2.07
CA GLU A 181 11.24 -13.05 -2.61
C GLU A 181 12.40 -12.50 -1.79
N ALA A 182 12.31 -11.25 -1.33
CA ALA A 182 13.36 -10.57 -0.58
C ALA A 182 13.69 -11.25 0.77
N VAL A 183 12.71 -11.87 1.44
CA VAL A 183 12.94 -12.62 2.69
C VAL A 183 13.16 -14.12 2.45
N ALA A 184 12.45 -14.71 1.49
CA ALA A 184 12.47 -16.15 1.28
C ALA A 184 13.75 -16.60 0.54
N SER A 185 14.23 -15.80 -0.40
CA SER A 185 15.37 -16.16 -1.24
C SER A 185 16.67 -16.33 -0.45
N PRO A 186 17.08 -15.39 0.42
CA PRO A 186 18.29 -15.55 1.22
C PRO A 186 18.23 -16.76 2.16
N LEU A 187 17.03 -17.09 2.66
CA LEU A 187 16.85 -18.18 3.62
C LEU A 187 16.83 -19.57 2.95
N PHE A 188 16.11 -19.72 1.85
CA PHE A 188 15.88 -21.02 1.22
C PHE A 188 16.80 -21.29 0.04
N LEU A 189 17.30 -20.25 -0.61
CA LEU A 189 18.15 -20.32 -1.80
C LEU A 189 19.44 -19.48 -1.65
N PRO A 190 20.22 -19.61 -0.55
CA PRO A 190 21.34 -18.72 -0.25
C PRO A 190 22.44 -18.69 -1.32
N ASN A 191 22.55 -19.75 -2.12
CA ASN A 191 23.58 -19.91 -3.16
C ASN A 191 23.03 -19.78 -4.59
N ALA A 192 21.76 -19.40 -4.77
CA ALA A 192 21.19 -19.25 -6.10
C ALA A 192 21.56 -17.87 -6.67
N PRO A 193 22.14 -17.78 -7.89
CA PRO A 193 22.56 -16.50 -8.47
C PRO A 193 21.40 -15.58 -8.83
N GLU A 194 20.24 -16.15 -9.16
CA GLU A 194 19.01 -15.42 -9.51
C GLU A 194 17.83 -16.10 -8.82
N PRO A 195 17.66 -15.88 -7.51
CA PRO A 195 16.57 -16.53 -6.79
C PRO A 195 15.24 -15.87 -7.18
N THR A 196 14.20 -16.70 -7.32
CA THR A 196 12.83 -16.25 -7.62
C THR A 196 11.85 -17.02 -6.76
N LEU A 197 10.63 -16.51 -6.61
CA LEU A 197 9.58 -17.16 -5.83
C LEU A 197 9.24 -18.54 -6.40
N GLY A 198 9.27 -18.69 -7.73
CA GLY A 198 9.12 -19.98 -8.41
C GLY A 198 10.22 -20.99 -8.05
N LYS A 199 11.49 -20.54 -7.90
CA LYS A 199 12.59 -21.39 -7.43
C LYS A 199 12.43 -21.73 -5.94
N VAL A 200 12.05 -20.77 -5.10
CA VAL A 200 11.79 -20.99 -3.66
C VAL A 200 10.70 -22.04 -3.48
N ARG A 201 9.58 -21.88 -4.18
CA ARG A 201 8.47 -22.84 -4.21
C ARG A 201 8.96 -24.24 -4.55
N SER A 202 9.71 -24.38 -5.64
CA SER A 202 10.19 -25.67 -6.12
C SER A 202 11.14 -26.34 -5.11
N HIS A 203 12.03 -25.56 -4.50
CA HIS A 203 12.93 -26.03 -3.44
C HIS A 203 12.18 -26.50 -2.20
N LEU A 204 11.20 -25.72 -1.72
CA LEU A 204 10.40 -26.09 -0.56
C LEU A 204 9.50 -27.29 -0.83
N ASP A 205 8.95 -27.42 -2.04
CA ASP A 205 8.08 -28.54 -2.38
C ASP A 205 8.86 -29.86 -2.45
N GLN A 206 10.04 -29.86 -3.08
CA GLN A 206 10.93 -31.03 -3.12
C GLN A 206 11.58 -31.34 -1.77
N GLY A 207 11.88 -30.29 -1.00
CA GLY A 207 12.58 -30.34 0.28
C GLY A 207 11.68 -30.32 1.50
N ARG A 208 10.36 -30.47 1.32
CA ARG A 208 9.34 -30.23 2.36
C ARG A 208 9.62 -30.91 3.70
N HIS A 209 10.09 -32.15 3.64
CA HIS A 209 10.43 -32.97 4.81
C HIS A 209 11.60 -32.42 5.66
N LYS A 210 12.38 -31.45 5.14
CA LYS A 210 13.50 -30.81 5.83
C LYS A 210 13.07 -29.61 6.68
N TYR A 211 11.80 -29.23 6.61
CA TYR A 211 11.27 -28.07 7.30
C TYR A 211 10.01 -28.44 8.10
N GLU A 212 9.72 -27.66 9.11
CA GLU A 212 8.52 -27.74 9.94
C GLU A 212 8.03 -26.37 10.36
N MET A 213 6.76 -26.33 10.77
CA MET A 213 6.16 -25.18 11.40
C MET A 213 6.35 -25.26 12.92
N VAL A 214 6.39 -24.10 13.58
CA VAL A 214 6.39 -24.01 15.05
C VAL A 214 5.08 -24.47 15.70
N ILE A 215 3.99 -24.47 14.94
CA ILE A 215 2.68 -24.95 15.39
C ILE A 215 2.62 -26.48 15.30
N ALA A 216 1.93 -27.10 16.26
CA ALA A 216 1.76 -28.55 16.29
C ALA A 216 0.67 -29.03 15.33
N ASP A 217 0.83 -30.26 14.83
CA ASP A 217 -0.19 -31.01 14.13
C ASP A 217 -1.15 -31.72 15.12
N LYS A 218 -2.09 -32.50 14.57
CA LYS A 218 -3.06 -33.27 15.36
C LYS A 218 -2.45 -34.31 16.31
N THR A 219 -1.19 -34.67 16.12
CA THR A 219 -0.45 -35.63 16.95
C THR A 219 0.37 -34.94 18.05
N GLY A 220 0.45 -33.61 18.04
CA GLY A 220 1.29 -32.82 18.94
C GLY A 220 2.74 -32.65 18.47
N ALA A 221 3.10 -33.22 17.32
CA ALA A 221 4.40 -32.99 16.68
C ALA A 221 4.40 -31.68 15.85
N PRO A 222 5.55 -31.07 15.55
CA PRO A 222 5.62 -29.91 14.66
C PRO A 222 4.95 -30.20 13.30
N ALA A 223 4.10 -29.28 12.84
CA ALA A 223 3.33 -29.46 11.61
C ALA A 223 4.21 -29.33 10.35
N SER A 224 3.75 -29.90 9.22
CA SER A 224 4.39 -29.72 7.92
C SER A 224 4.22 -28.29 7.39
N ILE A 225 5.09 -27.89 6.45
CA ILE A 225 5.02 -26.57 5.79
C ILE A 225 4.00 -26.53 4.62
N ASP A 226 2.95 -27.35 4.65
CA ASP A 226 1.94 -27.49 3.57
C ASP A 226 1.23 -26.18 3.27
N ALA A 227 0.77 -25.48 4.31
CA ALA A 227 0.13 -24.17 4.16
C ALA A 227 1.07 -23.14 3.50
N VAL A 228 2.35 -23.10 3.89
CA VAL A 228 3.33 -22.16 3.36
C VAL A 228 3.54 -22.36 1.87
N VAL A 229 3.80 -23.60 1.45
CA VAL A 229 4.02 -23.89 0.03
C VAL A 229 2.75 -23.64 -0.80
N ALA A 230 1.57 -23.91 -0.24
CA ALA A 230 0.30 -23.59 -0.89
C ALA A 230 0.14 -22.09 -1.12
N MET A 231 0.43 -21.25 -0.11
CA MET A 231 0.37 -19.79 -0.22
C MET A 231 1.40 -19.23 -1.22
N ILE A 232 2.64 -19.73 -1.18
CA ILE A 232 3.67 -19.36 -2.18
C ILE A 232 3.22 -19.76 -3.59
N SER A 233 2.60 -20.94 -3.73
CA SER A 233 2.08 -21.41 -5.01
C SER A 233 0.90 -20.57 -5.51
N LEU A 234 0.04 -20.11 -4.60
CA LEU A 234 -1.07 -19.20 -4.90
C LEU A 234 -0.53 -17.88 -5.48
N LEU A 235 0.43 -17.25 -4.80
CA LEU A 235 1.07 -16.02 -5.28
C LEU A 235 1.71 -16.20 -6.66
N TRP A 236 2.54 -17.25 -6.82
CA TRP A 236 3.29 -17.47 -8.05
C TRP A 236 2.41 -17.70 -9.28
N HIS A 237 1.35 -18.50 -9.16
CA HIS A 237 0.47 -18.81 -10.30
C HIS A 237 -0.67 -17.82 -10.50
N GLY A 238 -1.04 -17.07 -9.46
CA GLY A 238 -2.17 -16.15 -9.52
C GLY A 238 -1.90 -14.90 -10.36
N GLN A 239 -0.63 -14.50 -10.54
CA GLN A 239 -0.27 -13.38 -11.40
C GLN A 239 -0.28 -13.80 -12.88
N ARG A 240 -1.41 -13.60 -13.56
CA ARG A 240 -1.66 -14.08 -14.93
C ARG A 240 -1.30 -13.11 -16.05
N ASP A 241 -1.08 -11.85 -15.72
CA ASP A 241 -0.67 -10.80 -16.67
C ASP A 241 0.83 -10.80 -16.99
N ARG A 242 1.63 -11.64 -16.31
CA ARG A 242 3.08 -11.79 -16.53
C ARG A 242 3.49 -12.29 -17.92
N HIS A 243 2.57 -12.93 -18.63
CA HIS A 243 2.81 -13.50 -19.94
C HIS A 243 1.78 -12.94 -20.92
N GLU A 244 2.21 -11.95 -21.71
CA GLU A 244 1.39 -11.41 -22.80
C GLU A 244 1.01 -12.54 -23.78
N GLY A 245 -0.28 -12.60 -24.16
CA GLY A 245 -0.77 -13.52 -25.19
C GLY A 245 -0.99 -14.98 -24.78
N GLY A 246 -0.83 -15.32 -23.49
CA GLY A 246 -1.16 -16.66 -22.98
C GLY A 246 -2.67 -16.93 -22.94
N PRO A 247 -3.13 -18.20 -23.06
CA PRO A 247 -4.56 -18.55 -23.07
C PRO A 247 -5.29 -18.24 -21.76
N THR A 248 -4.55 -18.01 -20.68
CA THR A 248 -5.07 -17.60 -19.36
C THR A 248 -4.67 -16.17 -18.97
N SER A 249 -4.10 -15.40 -19.91
CA SER A 249 -3.68 -14.02 -19.64
C SER A 249 -4.92 -13.18 -19.35
N ALA A 250 -4.97 -12.58 -18.17
CA ALA A 250 -6.07 -11.76 -17.72
C ALA A 250 -5.50 -10.63 -16.84
N PRO A 251 -6.08 -9.41 -16.91
CA PRO A 251 -5.74 -8.35 -15.97
C PRO A 251 -5.93 -8.82 -14.53
N VAL A 252 -5.04 -8.37 -13.64
CA VAL A 252 -5.20 -8.60 -12.20
C VAL A 252 -6.38 -7.76 -11.71
N THR A 253 -7.32 -8.37 -10.99
CA THR A 253 -8.44 -7.65 -10.37
C THR A 253 -7.98 -7.00 -9.06
N GLN A 254 -8.73 -6.00 -8.60
CA GLN A 254 -8.48 -5.34 -7.31
C GLN A 254 -8.44 -6.36 -6.16
N GLU A 255 -9.42 -7.26 -6.09
CA GLU A 255 -9.52 -8.27 -5.03
C GLU A 255 -8.35 -9.26 -5.07
N ALA A 256 -7.84 -9.57 -6.27
CA ALA A 256 -6.68 -10.43 -6.45
C ALA A 256 -5.39 -9.74 -5.95
N ALA A 257 -5.24 -8.43 -6.20
CA ALA A 257 -4.13 -7.64 -5.69
C ALA A 257 -4.15 -7.54 -4.16
N GLU A 258 -5.29 -7.19 -3.57
CA GLU A 258 -5.48 -7.13 -2.11
C GLU A 258 -5.20 -8.50 -1.46
N THR A 259 -5.71 -9.58 -2.04
CA THR A 259 -5.45 -10.94 -1.59
C THR A 259 -3.95 -11.26 -1.65
N ALA A 260 -3.26 -10.83 -2.71
CA ALA A 260 -1.82 -11.04 -2.85
C ALA A 260 -1.03 -10.26 -1.80
N VAL A 261 -1.39 -9.00 -1.53
CA VAL A 261 -0.77 -8.18 -0.47
C VAL A 261 -0.92 -8.84 0.90
N HIS A 262 -2.12 -9.29 1.26
CA HIS A 262 -2.34 -9.95 2.55
C HIS A 262 -1.61 -11.30 2.65
N THR A 263 -1.62 -12.09 1.58
CA THR A 263 -0.89 -13.36 1.53
C THR A 263 0.61 -13.13 1.68
N ALA A 264 1.16 -12.09 1.02
CA ALA A 264 2.55 -11.71 1.15
C ALA A 264 2.90 -11.26 2.57
N ALA A 265 2.06 -10.44 3.21
CA ALA A 265 2.26 -10.00 4.59
C ALA A 265 2.35 -11.19 5.56
N ILE A 266 1.43 -12.17 5.45
CA ILE A 266 1.47 -13.39 6.28
C ILE A 266 2.76 -14.18 6.04
N LEU A 267 3.12 -14.41 4.77
CA LEU A 267 4.34 -15.15 4.42
C LEU A 267 5.60 -14.46 4.95
N ILE A 268 5.71 -13.15 4.77
CA ILE A 268 6.85 -12.37 5.27
C ILE A 268 6.94 -12.47 6.78
N HIS A 269 5.82 -12.28 7.49
CA HIS A 269 5.80 -12.39 8.94
C HIS A 269 6.23 -13.78 9.42
N TRP A 270 5.73 -14.86 8.81
CA TRP A 270 6.09 -16.23 9.18
C TRP A 270 7.54 -16.59 8.88
N ILE A 271 8.04 -16.19 7.71
CA ILE A 271 9.43 -16.44 7.29
C ILE A 271 10.40 -15.67 8.19
N SER A 272 10.14 -14.37 8.40
CA SER A 272 11.03 -13.51 9.17
C SER A 272 11.10 -13.85 10.65
N ASN A 273 9.98 -14.29 11.25
CA ASN A 273 9.92 -14.61 12.68
C ASN A 273 10.26 -16.06 13.00
N GLY A 274 10.78 -16.83 12.04
CA GLY A 274 11.19 -18.22 12.27
C GLY A 274 10.02 -19.15 12.59
N SER A 275 8.81 -18.85 12.08
CA SER A 275 7.66 -19.76 12.17
C SER A 275 7.85 -21.02 11.32
N ILE A 276 8.79 -20.96 10.37
CA ILE A 276 9.28 -22.08 9.57
C ILE A 276 10.71 -22.37 10.01
N GLN A 277 10.97 -23.61 10.43
CA GLN A 277 12.25 -24.04 10.96
C GLN A 277 12.78 -25.22 10.16
N LYS A 278 14.11 -25.36 10.12
CA LYS A 278 14.75 -26.54 9.57
C LYS A 278 14.74 -27.64 10.63
N LYS A 279 14.38 -28.86 10.23
CA LYS A 279 14.51 -30.05 11.06
C LYS A 279 15.96 -30.45 11.28
#